data_AF-A0A8T4XIA0-F1
#
_entry.id   AF-A0A8T4XIA0-F1
#
_cell.length_a   1.000
_cell.length_b   1.000
_cell.length_c   1.000
_cell.angle_alpha   90.00
_cell.angle_beta   90.00
_cell.angle_gamma   90.00
#
_symmetry.space_group_name_H-M   'P 1'
#
loop_
_entity.id
_entity.type
_entity.pdbx_description
1 polymer ?
#
loop_
_entity_poly.entity_id
_entity_poly.type
_entity_poly.pdbx_seq_one_letter_code
_entity_poly.pdbx_strand_id
1 'polypeptide(L)'
;MFGIENVHSSIEFSDFMFENSLVTVVAVKSTPKIELIGFSVGPFEEGHEYEVRLWVARELERDGIVRIREGALDAAKLYKIQWTERIQAVGQLSTLPEDFYPRLRRLIDELRAASRTSPEKMREYEYVQNLAQDIVNCRLRKIISLASIPAPESQVLKNLTPEERALYERIHQIVSEWRSKIV
;
A
#
# COMPACT_ATOMS: atom_id res chain seq x y z
N MET A 1 -27.06 3.46 5.96
CA MET A 1 -26.27 2.21 6.11
C MET A 1 -25.30 1.98 4.94
N PHE A 2 -25.55 2.52 3.75
CA PHE A 2 -24.72 2.45 2.51
C PHE A 2 -23.30 3.10 2.53
N GLY A 3 -22.77 3.50 3.69
CA GLY A 3 -21.55 4.32 3.74
C GLY A 3 -20.27 3.59 4.11
N ILE A 4 -20.36 2.47 4.83
CA ILE A 4 -19.20 1.74 5.38
C ILE A 4 -18.66 0.73 4.36
N GLU A 5 -19.55 0.13 3.54
CA GLU A 5 -19.18 -0.86 2.53
C GLU A 5 -18.16 -0.33 1.53
N ASN A 6 -18.23 0.95 1.15
CA ASN A 6 -17.43 1.52 0.06
C ASN A 6 -15.93 1.69 0.41
N VAL A 7 -15.61 2.11 1.65
CA VAL A 7 -14.20 2.26 2.06
C VAL A 7 -13.56 0.90 2.30
N HIS A 8 -14.26 -0.02 2.96
CA HIS A 8 -13.78 -1.40 3.16
C HIS A 8 -13.53 -2.08 1.80
N SER A 9 -14.48 -1.95 0.86
CA SER A 9 -14.31 -2.49 -0.49
C SER A 9 -13.14 -1.85 -1.23
N SER A 10 -12.83 -0.57 -0.99
CA SER A 10 -11.69 0.10 -1.66
C SER A 10 -10.34 -0.45 -1.19
N ILE A 11 -10.22 -0.80 0.10
CA ILE A 11 -9.01 -1.41 0.65
C ILE A 11 -8.84 -2.82 0.12
N GLU A 12 -9.90 -3.64 0.17
CA GLU A 12 -9.88 -5.01 -0.35
C GLU A 12 -9.60 -5.04 -1.85
N PHE A 13 -10.20 -4.13 -2.62
CA PHE A 13 -9.95 -4.00 -4.05
C PHE A 13 -8.51 -3.58 -4.33
N SER A 14 -7.96 -2.60 -3.59
CA SER A 14 -6.57 -2.19 -3.70
C SER A 14 -5.62 -3.36 -3.42
N ASP A 15 -5.88 -4.14 -2.37
CA ASP A 15 -5.08 -5.33 -2.05
C ASP A 15 -5.19 -6.41 -3.13
N PHE A 16 -6.40 -6.65 -3.68
CA PHE A 16 -6.61 -7.59 -4.77
C PHE A 16 -5.86 -7.18 -6.04
N MET A 17 -5.94 -5.90 -6.41
CA MET A 17 -5.23 -5.36 -7.57
C MET A 17 -3.72 -5.46 -7.39
N PHE A 18 -3.22 -5.15 -6.19
CA PHE A 18 -1.80 -5.27 -5.87
C PHE A 18 -1.28 -6.71 -5.93
N GLU A 19 -2.02 -7.71 -5.44
CA GLU A 19 -1.61 -9.12 -5.59
C GLU A 19 -1.53 -9.55 -7.05
N ASN A 20 -2.35 -8.96 -7.92
CA ASN A 20 -2.40 -9.27 -9.34
C ASN A 20 -1.52 -8.36 -10.21
N SER A 21 -0.79 -7.41 -9.62
CA SER A 21 0.17 -6.60 -10.36
C SER A 21 1.35 -7.45 -10.83
N LEU A 22 1.92 -7.09 -11.98
CA LEU A 22 3.11 -7.75 -12.51
C LEU A 22 4.35 -7.19 -11.80
N VAL A 23 5.22 -8.08 -11.34
CA VAL A 23 6.50 -7.75 -10.74
C VAL A 23 7.62 -8.50 -11.45
N THR A 24 8.77 -7.84 -11.59
CA THR A 24 9.98 -8.47 -12.12
C THR A 24 10.61 -9.37 -11.07
N VAL A 25 10.89 -10.61 -11.47
CA VAL A 25 11.60 -11.61 -10.66
C VAL A 25 12.83 -12.12 -11.41
N VAL A 26 13.85 -12.53 -10.65
CA VAL A 26 15.02 -13.24 -11.19
C VAL A 26 14.93 -14.69 -10.77
N ALA A 27 15.00 -15.63 -11.70
CA ALA A 27 15.00 -17.05 -11.40
C ALA A 27 16.31 -17.46 -10.70
N VAL A 28 16.18 -18.08 -9.53
CA VAL A 28 17.30 -18.60 -8.73
C VAL A 28 17.58 -20.06 -9.06
N LYS A 29 16.58 -20.80 -9.57
CA LYS A 29 16.75 -22.18 -10.07
C LYS A 29 15.88 -22.42 -11.30
N SER A 30 16.39 -23.21 -12.23
CA SER A 30 15.62 -23.64 -13.40
C SER A 30 14.45 -24.54 -12.97
N THR A 31 13.24 -24.20 -13.41
CA THR A 31 12.00 -24.89 -13.02
C THR A 31 11.11 -25.05 -14.24
N PRO A 32 10.55 -26.25 -14.49
CA PRO A 32 9.67 -26.47 -15.63
C PRO A 32 8.39 -25.63 -15.53
N LYS A 33 7.66 -25.54 -16.65
CA LYS A 33 6.37 -24.85 -16.72
C LYS A 33 5.40 -25.44 -15.70
N ILE A 34 4.73 -24.57 -14.95
CA ILE A 34 3.67 -24.92 -14.01
C ILE A 34 2.33 -24.57 -14.66
N GLU A 35 1.50 -25.57 -14.89
CA GLU A 35 0.13 -25.39 -15.40
C GLU A 35 -0.82 -25.12 -14.23
N LEU A 36 -1.53 -24.00 -14.28
CA LEU A 36 -2.60 -23.65 -13.34
C LEU A 36 -3.92 -23.54 -14.08
N ILE A 37 -5.03 -23.52 -13.33
CA ILE A 37 -6.34 -23.32 -13.96
C ILE A 37 -6.43 -21.88 -14.48
N GLY A 38 -6.49 -21.74 -15.80
CA GLY A 38 -6.69 -20.46 -16.47
C GLY A 38 -5.42 -19.68 -16.83
N PHE A 39 -4.23 -20.10 -16.40
CA PHE A 39 -2.95 -19.54 -16.85
C PHE A 39 -1.78 -20.47 -16.49
N SER A 40 -0.59 -20.18 -17.01
CA SER A 40 0.63 -20.93 -16.69
C SER A 40 1.74 -20.03 -16.18
N VAL A 41 2.64 -20.59 -15.36
CA VAL A 41 3.78 -19.90 -14.75
C VAL A 41 5.08 -20.57 -15.21
N GLY A 42 6.08 -19.77 -15.60
CA GLY A 42 7.32 -20.27 -16.17
C GLY A 42 7.13 -20.83 -17.60
N PRO A 43 8.04 -21.68 -18.09
CA PRO A 43 9.22 -22.22 -17.40
C PRO A 43 10.21 -21.13 -17.00
N PHE A 44 11.02 -21.41 -15.98
CA PHE A 44 12.07 -20.52 -15.49
C PHE A 44 13.44 -21.11 -15.81
N GLU A 45 14.34 -20.28 -16.31
CA GLU A 45 15.76 -20.58 -16.50
C GLU A 45 16.57 -19.77 -15.51
N GLU A 46 17.46 -20.42 -14.76
CA GLU A 46 18.29 -19.78 -13.75
C GLU A 46 19.03 -18.55 -14.30
N GLY A 47 19.04 -17.48 -13.51
CA GLY A 47 19.66 -16.20 -13.84
C GLY A 47 18.83 -15.28 -14.74
N HIS A 48 17.73 -15.76 -15.33
CA HIS A 48 16.89 -14.96 -16.22
C HIS A 48 15.80 -14.19 -15.47
N GLU A 49 15.34 -13.12 -16.10
CA GLU A 49 14.28 -12.24 -15.60
C GLU A 49 12.93 -12.58 -16.21
N TYR A 50 11.89 -12.52 -15.39
CA TYR A 50 10.52 -12.78 -15.78
C TYR A 50 9.58 -11.78 -15.11
N GLU A 51 8.44 -11.51 -15.76
CA GLU A 51 7.33 -10.80 -15.13
C GLU A 51 6.24 -11.81 -14.76
N VAL A 52 5.90 -11.82 -13.48
CA VAL A 52 4.83 -12.68 -12.95
C VAL A 52 3.96 -11.86 -12.00
N ARG A 53 2.74 -12.34 -11.74
CA ARG A 53 1.88 -11.71 -10.73
C ARG A 53 2.54 -11.75 -9.36
N LEU A 54 2.39 -10.70 -8.56
CA LEU A 54 3.01 -10.60 -7.24
C LEU A 54 2.70 -11.79 -6.32
N TRP A 55 1.45 -12.25 -6.30
CA TRP A 55 1.08 -13.42 -5.50
C TRP A 55 1.86 -14.68 -5.93
N VAL A 56 2.08 -14.85 -7.24
CA VAL A 56 2.88 -15.95 -7.79
C VAL A 56 4.34 -15.77 -7.39
N ALA A 57 4.87 -14.54 -7.54
CA ALA A 57 6.24 -14.21 -7.19
C ALA A 57 6.57 -14.57 -5.74
N ARG A 58 5.66 -14.29 -4.80
CA ARG A 58 5.82 -14.59 -3.37
C ARG A 58 5.85 -16.08 -3.07
N GLU A 59 4.94 -16.85 -3.66
CA GLU A 59 4.93 -18.31 -3.48
C GLU A 59 6.23 -18.92 -4.04
N LEU A 60 6.66 -18.46 -5.22
CA LEU A 60 7.93 -18.89 -5.83
C LEU A 60 9.15 -18.45 -5.01
N GLU A 61 9.16 -17.26 -4.43
CA GLU A 61 10.26 -16.76 -3.60
C GLU A 61 10.36 -17.52 -2.27
N ARG A 62 9.21 -17.83 -1.64
CA ARG A 62 9.16 -18.66 -0.43
C ARG A 62 9.79 -20.05 -0.66
N ASP A 63 9.60 -20.61 -1.85
CA ASP A 63 10.15 -21.90 -2.24
C ASP A 63 11.58 -21.80 -2.85
N GLY A 64 12.18 -20.61 -2.79
CA GLY A 64 13.53 -20.33 -3.29
C GLY A 64 13.68 -20.48 -4.80
N ILE A 65 12.60 -20.32 -5.56
CA ILE A 65 12.57 -20.47 -7.04
C ILE A 65 13.02 -19.18 -7.72
N VAL A 66 12.52 -18.05 -7.23
CA VAL A 66 12.79 -16.73 -7.79
C VAL A 66 13.14 -15.76 -6.67
N ARG A 67 13.65 -14.60 -7.04
CA ARG A 67 13.86 -13.46 -6.16
C ARG A 67 13.18 -12.23 -6.74
N ILE A 68 12.35 -11.56 -5.95
CA ILE A 68 11.65 -10.35 -6.39
C ILE A 68 12.66 -9.21 -6.49
N ARG A 69 12.69 -8.51 -7.63
CA ARG A 69 13.63 -7.41 -7.87
C ARG A 69 13.16 -6.11 -7.21
N GLU A 70 11.87 -5.85 -7.17
CA GLU A 70 11.34 -4.60 -6.61
C GLU A 70 11.69 -4.44 -5.13
N GLY A 71 12.24 -3.28 -4.78
CA GLY A 71 12.69 -3.01 -3.42
C GLY A 71 11.50 -2.88 -2.46
N ALA A 72 11.39 -3.82 -1.53
CA ALA A 72 10.42 -3.82 -0.45
C ALA A 72 10.35 -2.46 0.28
N LEU A 73 9.18 -2.13 0.79
CA LEU A 73 9.03 -1.01 1.73
C LEU A 73 9.81 -1.36 3.00
N ASP A 74 10.62 -0.43 3.50
CA ASP A 74 11.45 -0.64 4.69
C ASP A 74 11.31 0.54 5.67
N ALA A 75 11.86 0.38 6.87
CA ALA A 75 11.78 1.40 7.92
C ALA A 75 12.44 2.73 7.51
N ALA A 76 13.49 2.69 6.68
CA ALA A 76 14.18 3.90 6.21
C ALA A 76 13.31 4.70 5.22
N LYS A 77 12.64 4.02 4.29
CA LYS A 77 11.66 4.61 3.38
C LYS A 77 10.47 5.17 4.15
N LEU A 78 9.95 4.44 5.14
CA LEU A 78 8.87 4.91 6.00
C LEU A 78 9.25 6.15 6.79
N TYR A 79 10.46 6.19 7.36
CA TYR A 79 10.96 7.37 8.05
C TYR A 79 11.01 8.60 7.14
N LYS A 80 11.51 8.45 5.90
CA LYS A 80 11.53 9.54 4.92
C LYS A 80 10.12 10.04 4.58
N ILE A 81 9.16 9.15 4.41
CA ILE A 81 7.75 9.49 4.15
C ILE A 81 7.17 10.23 5.36
N GLN A 82 7.34 9.68 6.57
CA GLN A 82 6.86 10.28 7.82
C GLN A 82 7.40 11.69 8.02
N TRP A 83 8.70 11.89 7.81
CA TRP A 83 9.34 13.19 7.90
C TRP A 83 8.76 14.18 6.87
N THR A 84 8.65 13.75 5.61
CA THR A 84 8.12 14.57 4.51
C THR A 84 6.69 15.02 4.79
N GLU A 85 5.83 14.11 5.24
CA GLU A 85 4.45 14.43 5.61
C GLU A 85 4.36 15.42 6.76
N ARG A 86 5.27 15.31 7.74
CA ARG A 86 5.29 16.18 8.92
C ARG A 86 5.71 17.61 8.61
N ILE A 87 6.66 17.81 7.69
CA ILE A 87 7.18 19.16 7.36
C ILE A 87 6.31 19.90 6.35
N GLN A 88 5.50 19.18 5.56
CA GLN A 88 4.60 19.79 4.58
C GLN A 88 3.45 20.54 5.26
N ALA A 89 3.04 21.65 4.64
CA ALA A 89 1.94 22.47 5.15
C ALA A 89 0.61 21.70 5.22
N VAL A 90 -0.27 22.15 6.12
CA VAL A 90 -1.63 21.61 6.25
C VAL A 90 -2.38 21.90 4.95
N GLY A 91 -2.76 20.84 4.22
CA GLY A 91 -3.39 20.93 2.90
C GLY A 91 -2.50 20.49 1.72
N GLN A 92 -1.20 20.26 1.96
CA GLN A 92 -0.31 19.64 0.98
C GLN A 92 -0.02 18.19 1.35
N LEU A 93 -0.27 17.27 0.42
CA LEU A 93 0.05 15.86 0.53
C LEU A 93 1.23 15.56 -0.39
N SER A 94 2.18 14.77 0.11
CA SER A 94 3.24 14.23 -0.75
C SER A 94 2.67 13.10 -1.60
N THR A 95 3.25 12.87 -2.76
CA THR A 95 2.95 11.67 -3.56
C THR A 95 3.59 10.49 -2.85
N LEU A 96 2.77 9.54 -2.39
CA LEU A 96 3.27 8.29 -1.84
C LEU A 96 3.73 7.36 -2.97
N PRO A 97 4.64 6.42 -2.69
CA PRO A 97 4.95 5.35 -3.64
C PRO A 97 3.70 4.61 -4.10
N GLU A 98 3.73 4.08 -5.31
CA GLU A 98 2.68 3.21 -5.82
C GLU A 98 2.47 2.00 -4.89
N ASP A 99 1.21 1.62 -4.70
CA ASP A 99 0.80 0.55 -3.79
C ASP A 99 1.32 0.69 -2.35
N PHE A 100 1.54 1.94 -1.86
CA PHE A 100 2.07 2.19 -0.53
C PHE A 100 1.33 1.44 0.58
N TYR A 101 0.01 1.56 0.64
CA TYR A 101 -0.79 0.93 1.69
C TYR A 101 -0.83 -0.60 1.58
N PRO A 102 -1.01 -1.21 0.39
CA PRO A 102 -0.85 -2.64 0.21
C PRO A 102 0.51 -3.15 0.68
N ARG A 103 1.61 -2.48 0.30
CA ARG A 103 2.98 -2.82 0.74
C ARG A 103 3.14 -2.66 2.26
N LEU A 104 2.59 -1.60 2.84
CA LEU A 104 2.66 -1.32 4.27
C LEU A 104 1.95 -2.40 5.10
N ARG A 105 0.75 -2.83 4.70
CA ARG A 105 0.01 -3.89 5.39
C ARG A 105 0.83 -5.18 5.48
N ARG A 106 1.42 -5.60 4.35
CA ARG A 106 2.23 -6.82 4.26
C ARG A 106 3.53 -6.73 5.05
N LEU A 107 4.23 -5.58 4.98
CA LEU A 107 5.41 -5.33 5.82
C LEU A 107 5.08 -5.47 7.32
N ILE A 108 3.96 -4.87 7.76
CA ILE A 108 3.53 -4.95 9.16
C ILE A 108 3.19 -6.41 9.54
N ASP A 109 2.52 -7.16 8.67
CA ASP A 109 2.19 -8.56 8.93
C ASP A 109 3.42 -9.47 8.96
N GLU A 110 4.38 -9.28 8.06
CA GLU A 110 5.67 -9.98 8.04
C GLU A 110 6.47 -9.69 9.32
N LEU A 111 6.59 -8.42 9.71
CA LEU A 111 7.27 -8.03 10.95
C LEU A 111 6.53 -8.52 12.19
N ARG A 112 5.19 -8.58 12.17
CA ARG A 112 4.39 -9.16 13.26
C ARG A 112 4.64 -10.66 13.41
N ALA A 113 4.80 -11.39 12.31
CA ALA A 113 5.16 -12.80 12.36
C ALA A 113 6.58 -12.99 12.92
N ALA A 114 7.53 -12.17 12.45
CA ALA A 114 8.92 -12.20 12.88
C ALA A 114 9.14 -11.71 14.33
N SER A 115 8.29 -10.82 14.86
CA SER A 115 8.44 -10.29 16.22
C SER A 115 8.35 -11.36 17.31
N ARG A 116 7.75 -12.51 16.99
CA ARG A 116 7.65 -13.67 17.88
C ARG A 116 8.97 -14.42 18.04
N THR A 117 9.97 -14.18 17.18
CA THR A 117 11.21 -14.96 17.16
C THR A 117 12.34 -14.32 17.96
N SER A 118 12.36 -12.99 18.12
CA SER A 118 13.38 -12.31 18.93
C SER A 118 12.95 -10.92 19.44
N PRO A 119 13.52 -10.45 20.57
CA PRO A 119 13.30 -9.09 21.06
C PRO A 119 13.72 -8.00 20.07
N GLU A 120 14.74 -8.26 19.25
CA GLU A 120 15.19 -7.33 18.21
C GLU A 120 14.10 -7.16 17.13
N LYS A 121 13.51 -8.26 16.68
CA LYS A 121 12.39 -8.23 15.72
C LYS A 121 11.14 -7.58 16.30
N MET A 122 10.90 -7.74 17.60
CA MET A 122 9.82 -7.01 18.28
C MET A 122 10.04 -5.49 18.22
N ARG A 123 11.25 -5.01 18.52
CA ARG A 123 11.58 -3.58 18.43
C ARG A 123 11.45 -3.03 17.01
N GLU A 124 11.87 -3.81 16.02
CA GLU A 124 11.72 -3.45 14.60
C GLU A 124 10.22 -3.31 14.22
N TYR A 125 9.40 -4.27 14.62
CA TYR A 125 7.95 -4.22 14.43
C TYR A 125 7.31 -2.99 15.10
N GLU A 126 7.61 -2.74 16.37
CA GLU A 126 7.09 -1.57 17.10
C GLU A 126 7.51 -0.25 16.44
N TYR A 127 8.77 -0.15 15.99
CA TYR A 127 9.27 1.03 15.32
C TYR A 127 8.53 1.30 13.99
N VAL A 128 8.37 0.27 13.16
CA VAL A 128 7.64 0.37 11.89
C VAL A 128 6.16 0.69 12.13
N GLN A 129 5.53 0.07 13.13
CA GLN A 129 4.15 0.34 13.48
C GLN A 129 3.93 1.80 13.91
N ASN A 130 4.85 2.38 14.69
CA ASN A 130 4.80 3.78 15.08
C ASN A 130 4.93 4.72 13.88
N LEU A 131 5.89 4.45 12.98
CA LEU A 131 6.03 5.24 11.74
C LEU A 131 4.77 5.17 10.86
N ALA A 132 4.20 3.98 10.71
CA ALA A 132 2.96 3.76 9.96
C ALA A 132 1.81 4.58 10.54
N GLN A 133 1.64 4.53 11.86
CA GLN A 133 0.58 5.26 12.56
C GLN A 133 0.74 6.78 12.43
N ASP A 134 1.96 7.29 12.53
CA ASP A 134 2.28 8.70 12.33
C ASP A 134 1.91 9.18 10.92
N ILE A 135 2.30 8.42 9.89
CA ILE A 135 1.98 8.72 8.48
C ILE A 135 0.47 8.78 8.29
N VAL A 136 -0.24 7.73 8.73
CA VAL A 136 -1.71 7.64 8.61
C VAL A 136 -2.39 8.79 9.32
N ASN A 137 -2.00 9.10 10.56
CA ASN A 137 -2.59 10.20 11.33
C ASN A 137 -2.33 11.57 10.70
N CYS A 138 -1.11 11.79 10.19
CA CYS A 138 -0.75 13.03 9.53
C CYS A 138 -1.60 13.24 8.27
N ARG A 139 -1.67 12.24 7.40
CA ARG A 139 -2.42 12.30 6.15
C ARG A 139 -3.93 12.37 6.38
N LEU A 140 -4.47 11.65 7.36
CA LEU A 140 -5.88 11.73 7.74
C LEU A 140 -6.31 13.16 8.09
N ARG A 141 -5.52 13.88 8.90
CA ARG A 141 -5.81 15.29 9.24
C ARG A 141 -5.84 16.18 8.00
N LYS A 142 -4.91 15.98 7.08
CA LYS A 142 -4.85 16.72 5.80
C LYS A 142 -6.06 16.40 4.91
N ILE A 143 -6.45 15.12 4.81
CA ILE A 143 -7.63 14.67 4.06
C ILE A 143 -8.91 15.30 4.60
N ILE A 144 -9.12 15.30 5.93
CA ILE A 144 -10.28 15.94 6.56
C ILE A 144 -10.31 17.44 6.26
N SER A 145 -9.16 18.11 6.36
CA SER A 145 -9.03 19.53 6.02
C SER A 145 -9.41 19.80 4.55
N LEU A 146 -8.88 19.00 3.63
CA LEU A 146 -9.18 19.10 2.19
C LEU A 146 -10.64 18.84 1.87
N ALA A 147 -11.24 17.81 2.48
CA ALA A 147 -12.66 17.47 2.30
C ALA A 147 -13.60 18.59 2.77
N SER A 148 -13.11 19.46 3.66
CA SER A 148 -13.85 20.63 4.15
C SER A 148 -13.80 21.82 3.20
N ILE A 149 -13.08 21.77 2.07
CA ILE A 149 -13.00 22.85 1.08
C ILE A 149 -14.09 22.64 0.01
N PRO A 150 -14.93 23.64 -0.33
CA PRO A 150 -16.00 23.48 -1.32
C PRO A 150 -15.54 23.14 -2.75
N ALA A 151 -14.36 23.63 -3.15
CA ALA A 151 -13.77 23.39 -4.47
C ALA A 151 -12.24 23.21 -4.34
N PRO A 152 -11.77 22.02 -3.94
CA PRO A 152 -10.34 21.76 -3.82
C PRO A 152 -9.68 21.65 -5.20
N GLU A 153 -8.43 22.07 -5.29
CA GLU A 153 -7.65 21.97 -6.53
C GLU A 153 -7.45 20.51 -6.96
N SER A 154 -7.71 20.23 -8.24
CA SER A 154 -7.57 18.89 -8.81
C SER A 154 -6.17 18.30 -8.69
N GLN A 155 -5.15 19.15 -8.57
CA GLN A 155 -3.75 18.72 -8.45
C GLN A 155 -3.44 18.09 -7.09
N VAL A 156 -4.05 18.60 -6.00
CA VAL A 156 -3.84 18.05 -4.64
C VAL A 156 -4.44 16.65 -4.52
N LEU A 157 -5.54 16.43 -5.22
CA LEU A 157 -6.27 15.17 -5.26
C LEU A 157 -5.50 14.02 -5.93
N LYS A 158 -4.52 14.33 -6.79
CA LYS A 158 -3.66 13.33 -7.46
C LYS A 158 -2.65 12.68 -6.51
N ASN A 159 -2.41 13.29 -5.34
CA ASN A 159 -1.45 12.79 -4.35
C ASN A 159 -2.11 11.87 -3.31
N LEU A 160 -3.41 11.63 -3.42
CA LEU A 160 -4.14 10.65 -2.61
C LEU A 160 -3.92 9.26 -3.20
N THR A 161 -3.72 8.26 -2.35
CA THR A 161 -3.82 6.87 -2.79
C THR A 161 -5.28 6.52 -3.11
N PRO A 162 -5.56 5.40 -3.81
CA PRO A 162 -6.94 4.95 -4.05
C PRO A 162 -7.77 4.81 -2.76
N GLU A 163 -7.17 4.31 -1.68
CA GLU A 163 -7.84 4.17 -0.38
C GLU A 163 -8.17 5.53 0.25
N GLU A 164 -7.23 6.47 0.20
CA GLU A 164 -7.43 7.82 0.74
C GLU A 164 -8.41 8.63 -0.09
N ARG A 165 -8.43 8.41 -1.41
CA ARG A 165 -9.37 9.00 -2.35
C ARG A 165 -10.79 8.60 -2.01
N ALA A 166 -11.03 7.32 -1.77
CA ALA A 166 -12.35 6.83 -1.35
C ALA A 166 -12.79 7.46 -0.01
N LEU A 167 -11.87 7.56 0.96
CA LEU A 167 -12.14 8.23 2.24
C LEU A 167 -12.46 9.72 2.05
N TYR A 168 -11.66 10.42 1.26
CA TYR A 168 -11.84 11.84 0.94
C TYR A 168 -13.22 12.10 0.33
N GLU A 169 -13.60 11.35 -0.72
CA GLU A 169 -14.87 11.52 -1.42
C GLU A 169 -16.05 11.34 -0.45
N ARG A 170 -15.93 10.36 0.46
CA ARG A 170 -16.96 10.13 1.47
C ARG A 170 -17.09 11.26 2.47
N ILE A 171 -15.98 11.75 3.01
CA ILE A 171 -16.00 12.87 3.97
C ILE A 171 -16.52 14.12 3.27
N HIS A 172 -16.06 14.40 2.05
CA HIS A 172 -16.49 15.57 1.28
C HIS A 172 -17.99 15.54 1.00
N GLN A 173 -18.55 14.37 0.63
CA GLN A 173 -20.00 14.20 0.47
C GLN A 173 -20.75 14.56 1.77
N ILE A 174 -20.33 14.01 2.91
CA ILE A 174 -20.98 14.26 4.21
C ILE A 174 -20.95 15.75 4.56
N VAL A 175 -19.80 16.41 4.36
CA VAL A 175 -19.63 17.84 4.66
C VAL A 175 -20.48 18.70 3.72
N SER A 176 -20.49 18.39 2.42
CA SER A 176 -21.26 19.14 1.42
C SER A 176 -22.77 18.97 1.62
N GLU A 177 -23.24 17.76 1.91
CA GLU A 177 -24.65 17.50 2.25
C GLU A 177 -25.07 18.28 3.50
N TRP A 178 -24.24 18.28 4.55
CA TRP A 178 -24.52 19.06 5.76
C TRP A 178 -24.59 20.56 5.46
N ARG A 179 -23.61 21.11 4.73
CA ARG A 179 -23.58 22.54 4.38
C ARG A 179 -24.82 22.98 3.62
N SER A 180 -25.25 22.21 2.63
CA SER A 180 -26.43 22.52 1.82
C SER A 180 -27.75 22.61 2.60
N LYS A 181 -27.77 22.10 3.84
CA LYS A 181 -28.93 22.18 4.74
C LYS A 181 -28.85 23.35 5.73
N ILE A 182 -27.68 23.96 5.88
CA ILE A 182 -27.44 25.05 6.83
C ILE A 182 -27.41 26.41 6.12
N VAL A 183 -26.72 26.47 4.98
CA VAL A 183 -26.55 27.64 4.12
C VAL A 183 -27.01 27.31 2.71
#